data_AF-A0A2S6FEU3-F1
#
_entry.id   AF-A0A2S6FEU3-F1
#
_cell.length_a   1.000
_cell.length_b   1.000
_cell.length_c   1.000
_cell.angle_alpha   90.00
_cell.angle_beta   90.00
_cell.angle_gamma   90.00
#
_symmetry.space_group_name_H-M   'P 1'
#
loop_
_entity.id
_entity.type
_entity.pdbx_description
1 polymer ?
#
loop_
_entity_poly.entity_id
_entity_poly.type
_entity_poly.pdbx_seq_one_letter_code
_entity_poly.pdbx_strand_id
1 'polypeptide(L)'
;MHECLDDFLLHQKQIEACFRFCLHAYQHNRLTTQSDHRFSAVAPFQWPADGSNGRYSGRLFYGPFAETATRFGIAELLERWTEPSGATLSIRALSRYLTNVTRAGLAYLLNFSLMRVEECWNLRANCLRIETDPRFGEITLLRGRTTKTASDSDTFWVTSPSAKIAVEAMTAIATLRAEGSAFEPSTTPRPIEPTELYLVSCANEPWIAARKTMSTAIRPSIISYLSAFGNSSTIFDPEQLRITPRDLELARLVNPMLPEEFAVGEIWPLAWHQLRRTGAVNMQASGLVSDASLQFQLKHITRAMSFYYGQNFSRLRLEEKAHTLYVRTMYETLGRELQLLVTDRFISPHGEKRKAEIVRLILPSDMEKMTQLAKKGAAVYRPIILGVCSSREPCPYGGIDSIAHCGGGDIAGEVRPCPDVLYDRDRLGLVHELEQALDNRLSIATAGSPLKASLEAQKRSAENYRHVINQATPI
;
A
#
# COMPACT_ATOMS: atom_id res chain seq x y z
N MET A 1 -13.73 12.23 -0.07
CA MET A 1 -13.33 10.80 0.00
C MET A 1 -13.88 10.07 1.23
N HIS A 2 -13.56 10.51 2.45
CA HIS A 2 -14.08 9.86 3.68
C HIS A 2 -15.61 9.76 3.68
N GLU A 3 -16.30 10.85 3.36
CA GLU A 3 -17.76 10.91 3.24
C GLU A 3 -18.33 9.86 2.26
N CYS A 4 -17.66 9.59 1.14
CA CYS A 4 -18.10 8.56 0.18
C CYS A 4 -18.04 7.14 0.79
N LEU A 5 -17.05 6.89 1.65
CA LEU A 5 -16.91 5.61 2.37
C LEU A 5 -17.94 5.49 3.49
N ASP A 6 -18.17 6.57 4.25
CA ASP A 6 -19.19 6.61 5.30
C ASP A 6 -20.59 6.40 4.72
N ASP A 7 -20.93 7.11 3.64
CA ASP A 7 -22.21 6.96 2.95
C ASP A 7 -22.43 5.52 2.48
N PHE A 8 -21.39 4.86 1.97
CA PHE A 8 -21.45 3.46 1.57
C PHE A 8 -21.73 2.55 2.77
N LEU A 9 -20.98 2.71 3.87
CA LEU A 9 -21.14 1.88 5.07
C LEU A 9 -22.51 2.09 5.74
N LEU A 10 -23.00 3.33 5.75
CA LEU A 10 -24.33 3.67 6.26
C LEU A 10 -25.45 2.95 5.49
N HIS A 11 -25.28 2.78 4.18
CA HIS A 11 -26.25 2.14 3.29
C HIS A 11 -25.86 0.70 2.91
N GLN A 12 -24.87 0.10 3.58
CA GLN A 12 -24.27 -1.17 3.16
C GLN A 12 -25.31 -2.27 2.99
N LYS A 13 -26.21 -2.43 3.98
CA LYS A 13 -27.26 -3.47 3.94
C LYS A 13 -28.22 -3.30 2.76
N GLN A 14 -28.61 -2.07 2.47
CA GLN A 14 -29.50 -1.72 1.36
C GLN A 14 -28.83 -1.98 0.02
N ILE A 15 -27.56 -1.59 -0.11
CA ILE A 15 -26.75 -1.82 -1.32
C ILE A 15 -26.56 -3.31 -1.56
N GLU A 16 -26.18 -4.08 -0.54
CA GLU A 16 -26.01 -5.54 -0.64
C GLU A 16 -27.33 -6.23 -1.03
N ALA A 17 -28.45 -5.84 -0.40
CA ALA A 17 -29.77 -6.38 -0.72
C ALA A 17 -30.19 -6.06 -2.16
N CYS A 18 -30.01 -4.81 -2.60
CA CYS A 18 -30.29 -4.41 -3.98
C CYS A 18 -29.41 -5.17 -4.97
N PHE A 19 -28.11 -5.30 -4.68
CA PHE A 19 -27.16 -6.00 -5.54
C PHE A 19 -27.55 -7.47 -5.71
N ARG A 20 -27.82 -8.18 -4.61
CA ARG A 20 -28.22 -9.59 -4.64
C ARG A 20 -29.58 -9.80 -5.32
N PHE A 21 -30.53 -8.88 -5.10
CA PHE A 21 -31.80 -8.87 -5.82
C PHE A 21 -31.60 -8.73 -7.33
N CYS A 22 -30.76 -7.79 -7.75
CA CYS A 22 -30.42 -7.61 -9.16
C CYS A 22 -29.72 -8.83 -9.74
N LEU A 23 -28.75 -9.39 -9.02
CA LEU A 23 -28.03 -10.60 -9.42
C LEU A 23 -28.99 -11.78 -9.64
N HIS A 24 -29.90 -12.03 -8.70
CA HIS A 24 -30.91 -13.08 -8.80
C HIS A 24 -31.82 -12.89 -10.02
N ALA A 25 -32.27 -11.67 -10.29
CA ALA A 25 -33.11 -11.36 -11.45
C ALA A 25 -32.39 -11.69 -12.78
N TYR A 26 -31.10 -11.35 -12.89
CA TYR A 26 -30.28 -11.71 -14.06
C TYR A 26 -30.05 -13.22 -14.17
N GLN A 27 -29.82 -13.91 -13.04
CA GLN A 27 -29.64 -15.36 -13.00
C GLN A 27 -30.91 -16.08 -13.49
N HIS A 28 -32.08 -15.68 -12.98
CA HIS A 28 -33.37 -16.22 -13.40
C HIS A 28 -33.60 -16.05 -14.90
N ASN A 29 -33.45 -14.84 -15.44
CA ASN A 29 -33.66 -14.58 -16.86
C ASN A 29 -32.71 -15.37 -17.76
N ARG A 30 -31.46 -15.58 -17.31
CA ARG A 30 -30.47 -16.36 -18.05
C ARG A 30 -30.81 -17.86 -18.05
N LEU A 31 -31.17 -18.43 -16.90
CA LEU A 31 -31.57 -19.85 -16.79
C LEU A 31 -32.82 -20.16 -17.62
N THR A 32 -33.75 -19.21 -17.68
CA THR A 32 -34.99 -19.35 -18.45
C THR A 32 -34.76 -19.24 -19.96
N THR A 33 -33.59 -18.73 -20.39
CA THR A 33 -33.25 -18.49 -21.79
C THR A 33 -32.20 -19.49 -22.26
N GLN A 34 -32.61 -20.73 -22.56
CA GLN A 34 -31.68 -21.79 -23.01
C GLN A 34 -31.08 -21.56 -24.41
N SER A 35 -31.66 -20.67 -25.23
CA SER A 35 -31.36 -20.55 -26.67
C SER A 35 -31.01 -19.15 -27.19
N ASP A 36 -31.15 -18.09 -26.39
CA ASP A 36 -30.90 -16.70 -26.84
C ASP A 36 -29.78 -16.03 -26.02
N HIS A 37 -28.61 -15.87 -26.65
CA HIS A 37 -27.41 -15.32 -26.04
C HIS A 37 -27.36 -13.78 -26.05
N ARG A 38 -28.38 -13.08 -26.56
CA ARG A 38 -28.37 -11.62 -26.65
C ARG A 38 -28.59 -10.98 -25.28
N PHE A 39 -27.61 -10.16 -24.87
CA PHE A 39 -27.58 -9.50 -23.57
C PHE A 39 -28.76 -8.57 -23.28
N SER A 40 -29.29 -7.88 -24.30
CA SER A 40 -30.44 -6.98 -24.16
C SER A 40 -31.75 -7.72 -23.90
N ALA A 41 -31.88 -8.97 -24.37
CA ALA A 41 -33.10 -9.78 -24.23
C ALA A 41 -33.28 -10.37 -22.82
N VAL A 42 -32.24 -10.32 -21.97
CA VAL A 42 -32.21 -10.91 -20.63
C VAL A 42 -32.15 -9.87 -19.50
N ALA A 43 -32.06 -8.57 -19.81
CA ALA A 43 -31.92 -7.52 -18.81
C ALA A 43 -33.26 -7.29 -18.05
N PRO A 44 -33.32 -7.55 -16.73
CA PRO A 44 -34.55 -7.42 -15.95
C PRO A 44 -34.98 -5.98 -15.64
N PHE A 45 -34.04 -5.02 -15.71
CA PHE A 45 -34.24 -3.66 -15.21
C PHE A 45 -34.47 -2.64 -16.35
N GLN A 46 -35.31 -3.05 -17.29
CA GLN A 46 -35.83 -2.23 -18.39
C GLN A 46 -37.13 -2.84 -18.89
N TRP A 47 -38.00 -2.02 -19.49
CA TRP A 47 -39.15 -2.54 -20.24
C TRP A 47 -38.72 -3.01 -21.63
N PRO A 48 -39.11 -4.22 -22.06
CA PRO A 48 -38.89 -4.67 -23.42
C PRO A 48 -39.54 -3.72 -24.44
N ALA A 49 -38.83 -3.43 -25.53
CA ALA A 49 -39.32 -2.55 -26.60
C ALA A 49 -40.57 -3.11 -27.32
N ASP A 50 -40.78 -4.42 -27.24
CA ASP A 50 -41.93 -5.12 -27.81
C ASP A 50 -43.16 -5.14 -26.87
N GLY A 51 -43.09 -4.49 -25.70
CA GLY A 51 -44.17 -4.45 -24.72
C GLY A 51 -44.42 -5.78 -24.00
N SER A 52 -43.55 -6.78 -24.18
CA SER A 52 -43.67 -8.05 -23.48
C SER A 52 -43.43 -7.90 -21.97
N ASN A 53 -44.18 -8.64 -21.16
CA ASN A 53 -44.07 -8.62 -19.70
C ASN A 53 -43.51 -9.94 -19.13
N GLY A 54 -42.94 -10.79 -20.00
CA GLY A 54 -42.35 -12.06 -19.61
C GLY A 54 -43.35 -13.19 -19.30
N ARG A 55 -44.67 -12.97 -19.39
CA ARG A 55 -45.70 -13.98 -19.06
C ARG A 55 -45.54 -15.30 -19.81
N TYR A 56 -45.16 -15.24 -21.09
CA TYR A 56 -44.97 -16.43 -21.93
C TYR A 56 -43.54 -16.98 -21.91
N SER A 57 -42.55 -16.13 -21.65
CA SER A 57 -41.13 -16.52 -21.64
C SER A 57 -40.62 -16.91 -20.25
N GLY A 58 -41.41 -16.71 -19.18
CA GLY A 58 -41.00 -16.92 -17.79
C GLY A 58 -39.97 -15.90 -17.28
N ARG A 59 -39.66 -14.87 -18.07
CA ARG A 59 -38.67 -13.83 -17.73
C ARG A 59 -39.26 -12.83 -16.74
N LEU A 60 -38.39 -12.29 -15.89
CA LEU A 60 -38.68 -11.24 -14.94
C LEU A 60 -38.30 -9.88 -15.53
N PHE A 61 -39.23 -8.93 -15.49
CA PHE A 61 -39.02 -7.54 -15.81
C PHE A 61 -39.55 -6.67 -14.67
N TYR A 62 -38.68 -5.83 -14.12
CA TYR A 62 -38.97 -4.95 -12.98
C TYR A 62 -39.05 -3.47 -13.38
N GLY A 63 -39.08 -3.18 -14.68
CA GLY A 63 -39.05 -1.81 -15.19
C GLY A 63 -37.69 -1.12 -15.03
N PRO A 64 -37.63 0.21 -15.20
CA PRO A 64 -36.39 0.98 -15.08
C PRO A 64 -35.71 0.78 -13.73
N PHE A 65 -34.38 0.64 -13.73
CA PHE A 65 -33.60 0.43 -12.50
C PHE A 65 -33.82 1.52 -11.43
N ALA A 66 -34.15 2.75 -11.82
CA ALA A 66 -34.47 3.84 -10.91
C ALA A 66 -35.58 3.48 -9.88
N GLU A 67 -36.62 2.75 -10.31
CA GLU A 67 -37.70 2.31 -9.41
C GLU A 67 -37.18 1.27 -8.40
N THR A 68 -36.31 0.37 -8.85
CA THR A 68 -35.65 -0.60 -7.97
C THR A 68 -34.75 0.11 -6.97
N ALA A 69 -33.92 1.06 -7.41
CA ALA A 69 -33.06 1.84 -6.52
C ALA A 69 -33.86 2.61 -5.46
N THR A 70 -35.02 3.16 -5.84
CA THR A 70 -35.94 3.86 -4.92
C THR A 70 -36.53 2.89 -3.89
N ARG A 71 -36.98 1.71 -4.34
CA ARG A 71 -37.52 0.67 -3.45
C ARG A 71 -36.51 0.20 -2.38
N PHE A 72 -35.23 0.14 -2.73
CA PHE A 72 -34.16 -0.21 -1.79
C PHE A 72 -33.61 0.99 -1.01
N GLY A 73 -34.09 2.22 -1.26
CA GLY A 73 -33.65 3.43 -0.56
C GLY A 73 -32.22 3.86 -0.91
N ILE A 74 -31.75 3.58 -2.13
CA ILE A 74 -30.39 3.93 -2.60
C ILE A 74 -30.37 4.85 -3.82
N ALA A 75 -31.53 5.31 -4.30
CA ALA A 75 -31.62 6.16 -5.50
C ALA A 75 -30.81 7.47 -5.35
N GLU A 76 -31.10 8.25 -4.31
CA GLU A 76 -30.42 9.52 -4.04
C GLU A 76 -28.91 9.33 -3.85
N LEU A 77 -28.52 8.25 -3.18
CA LEU A 77 -27.12 7.88 -2.99
C LEU A 77 -26.40 7.65 -4.33
N LEU A 78 -27.02 6.88 -5.24
CA LEU A 78 -26.45 6.60 -6.55
C LEU A 78 -26.45 7.83 -7.45
N GLU A 79 -27.46 8.69 -7.38
CA GLU A 79 -27.50 9.95 -8.12
C GLU A 79 -26.35 10.85 -7.68
N ARG A 80 -26.20 11.04 -6.36
CA ARG A 80 -25.13 11.82 -5.75
C ARG A 80 -23.76 11.36 -6.22
N TRP A 81 -23.40 10.10 -6.01
CA TRP A 81 -22.02 9.64 -6.19
C TRP A 81 -21.67 9.19 -7.60
N THR A 82 -22.63 9.22 -8.52
CA THR A 82 -22.38 8.77 -9.88
C THR A 82 -22.61 9.83 -10.95
N GLU A 83 -23.28 10.95 -10.66
CA GLU A 83 -23.47 12.05 -11.62
C GLU A 83 -23.99 11.53 -12.99
N PRO A 84 -25.19 10.90 -13.05
CA PRO A 84 -25.75 10.46 -14.32
C PRO A 84 -25.99 11.68 -15.24
N SER A 85 -25.48 11.64 -16.47
CA SER A 85 -25.64 12.71 -17.46
C SER A 85 -27.08 12.80 -17.97
N GLY A 86 -27.98 13.41 -17.20
CA GLY A 86 -29.38 13.68 -17.56
C GLY A 86 -30.28 12.46 -17.82
N ALA A 87 -29.73 11.24 -17.73
CA ALA A 87 -30.44 10.00 -17.93
C ALA A 87 -30.96 9.44 -16.60
N THR A 88 -32.13 8.81 -16.62
CA THR A 88 -32.65 8.01 -15.51
C THR A 88 -31.62 6.97 -15.06
N LEU A 89 -31.51 6.74 -13.74
CA LEU A 89 -30.58 5.76 -13.17
C LEU A 89 -30.71 4.40 -13.89
N SER A 90 -29.62 4.00 -14.56
CA SER A 90 -29.48 2.65 -15.11
C SER A 90 -28.81 1.74 -14.10
N ILE A 91 -28.97 0.43 -14.23
CA ILE A 91 -28.30 -0.54 -13.35
C ILE A 91 -26.76 -0.42 -13.36
N ARG A 92 -26.18 0.14 -14.43
CA ARG A 92 -24.74 0.43 -14.48
C ARG A 92 -24.31 1.47 -13.45
N ALA A 93 -25.23 2.32 -12.97
CA ALA A 93 -24.97 3.25 -11.88
C ALA A 93 -24.55 2.51 -10.60
N LEU A 94 -25.12 1.34 -10.32
CA LEU A 94 -24.73 0.52 -9.18
C LEU A 94 -23.25 0.08 -9.28
N SER A 95 -22.85 -0.53 -10.40
CA SER A 95 -21.43 -0.92 -10.61
C SER A 95 -20.48 0.28 -10.61
N ARG A 96 -20.93 1.42 -11.18
CA ARG A 96 -20.16 2.67 -11.18
C ARG A 96 -19.94 3.19 -9.76
N TYR A 97 -20.98 3.18 -8.93
CA TYR A 97 -20.87 3.58 -7.52
C TYR A 97 -19.90 2.68 -6.74
N LEU A 98 -20.04 1.34 -6.84
CA LEU A 98 -19.10 0.41 -6.20
C LEU A 98 -17.64 0.65 -6.65
N THR A 99 -17.45 1.00 -7.92
CA THR A 99 -16.13 1.36 -8.46
C THR A 99 -15.61 2.67 -7.87
N ASN A 100 -16.47 3.68 -7.74
CA ASN A 100 -16.12 4.97 -7.13
C ASN A 100 -15.72 4.81 -5.66
N VAL A 101 -16.49 4.05 -4.88
CA VAL A 101 -16.17 3.74 -3.47
C VAL A 101 -14.83 2.98 -3.37
N THR A 102 -14.60 1.98 -4.23
CA THR A 102 -13.32 1.24 -4.25
C THR A 102 -12.14 2.16 -4.57
N ARG A 103 -12.29 3.07 -5.55
CA ARG A 103 -11.25 4.05 -5.92
C ARG A 103 -11.00 5.05 -4.78
N ALA A 104 -12.07 5.57 -4.17
CA ALA A 104 -11.98 6.47 -3.03
C ALA A 104 -11.28 5.78 -1.85
N GLY A 105 -11.60 4.52 -1.57
CA GLY A 105 -10.94 3.70 -0.55
C GLY A 105 -9.45 3.49 -0.83
N LEU A 106 -9.08 3.16 -2.08
CA LEU A 106 -7.67 3.04 -2.48
C LEU A 106 -6.89 4.34 -2.25
N ALA A 107 -7.45 5.47 -2.68
CA ALA A 107 -6.84 6.79 -2.47
C ALA A 107 -6.74 7.15 -0.99
N TYR A 108 -7.77 6.84 -0.21
CA TYR A 108 -7.80 7.04 1.23
C TYR A 108 -6.69 6.22 1.92
N LEU A 109 -6.57 4.93 1.62
CA LEU A 109 -5.50 4.07 2.15
C LEU A 109 -4.11 4.59 1.80
N LEU A 110 -3.89 5.09 0.57
CA LEU A 110 -2.61 5.64 0.14
C LEU A 110 -2.20 6.89 0.92
N ASN A 111 -3.16 7.73 1.32
CA ASN A 111 -2.88 8.94 2.12
C ASN A 111 -2.34 8.62 3.52
N PHE A 112 -2.73 7.50 4.13
CA PHE A 112 -2.32 7.16 5.50
C PHE A 112 -1.20 6.12 5.59
N SER A 113 -1.03 5.29 4.56
CA SER A 113 -0.10 4.16 4.60
C SER A 113 1.25 4.47 3.96
N LEU A 114 1.36 5.54 3.16
CA LEU A 114 2.52 5.82 2.30
C LEU A 114 2.88 4.68 1.33
N MET A 115 2.00 3.70 1.09
CA MET A 115 2.26 2.61 0.16
C MET A 115 2.45 3.11 -1.28
N ARG A 116 3.16 2.36 -2.12
CA ARG A 116 3.10 2.58 -3.58
C ARG A 116 1.71 2.19 -4.09
N VAL A 117 1.28 2.77 -5.20
CA VAL A 117 -0.03 2.43 -5.77
C VAL A 117 -0.11 0.95 -6.10
N GLU A 118 0.96 0.35 -6.62
CA GLU A 118 1.03 -1.08 -6.94
C GLU A 118 0.95 -1.96 -5.68
N GLU A 119 1.50 -1.51 -4.56
CA GLU A 119 1.46 -2.24 -3.28
C GLU A 119 0.04 -2.20 -2.70
N CYS A 120 -0.57 -1.01 -2.66
CA CYS A 120 -1.94 -0.82 -2.17
C CYS A 120 -2.96 -1.51 -3.09
N TRP A 121 -2.74 -1.48 -4.40
CA TRP A 121 -3.57 -2.18 -5.40
C TRP A 121 -3.59 -3.69 -5.18
N ASN A 122 -2.54 -4.28 -4.61
CA ASN A 122 -2.43 -5.72 -4.36
C ASN A 122 -2.80 -6.13 -2.93
N LEU A 123 -3.38 -5.23 -2.13
CA LEU A 123 -3.91 -5.57 -0.81
C LEU A 123 -5.06 -6.57 -0.92
N ARG A 124 -5.02 -7.57 -0.03
CA ARG A 124 -6.07 -8.56 0.17
C ARG A 124 -7.13 -8.06 1.14
N ALA A 125 -8.32 -8.66 1.15
CA ALA A 125 -9.40 -8.26 2.06
C ALA A 125 -9.04 -8.45 3.54
N ASN A 126 -8.18 -9.43 3.85
CA ASN A 126 -7.65 -9.65 5.20
C ASN A 126 -6.40 -8.81 5.53
N CYS A 127 -6.13 -7.73 4.81
CA CYS A 127 -4.90 -6.94 5.00
C CYS A 127 -4.85 -6.21 6.34
N LEU A 128 -5.99 -5.82 6.90
CA LEU A 128 -6.04 -5.07 8.15
C LEU A 128 -5.67 -5.98 9.32
N ARG A 129 -4.68 -5.57 10.11
CA ARG A 129 -4.35 -6.17 11.40
C ARG A 129 -4.35 -5.10 12.47
N ILE A 130 -4.93 -5.46 13.61
CA ILE A 130 -4.87 -4.66 14.82
C ILE A 130 -4.03 -5.46 15.80
N GLU A 131 -2.85 -4.95 16.12
CA GLU A 131 -2.01 -5.55 17.15
C GLU A 131 -2.20 -4.78 18.44
N THR A 132 -2.55 -5.49 19.51
CA THR A 132 -2.72 -4.89 20.83
C THR A 132 -1.42 -5.04 21.59
N ASP A 133 -0.75 -3.91 21.80
CA ASP A 133 0.45 -3.86 22.62
C ASP A 133 0.07 -3.41 24.05
N PRO A 134 0.51 -4.13 25.10
CA PRO A 134 0.20 -3.78 26.49
C PRO A 134 0.59 -2.36 26.92
N ARG A 135 1.48 -1.69 26.18
CA ARG A 135 1.96 -0.33 26.47
C ARG A 135 1.41 0.73 25.53
N PHE A 136 1.12 0.37 24.28
CA PHE A 136 0.75 1.33 23.23
C PHE A 136 -0.70 1.23 22.76
N GLY A 137 -1.44 0.25 23.28
CA GLY A 137 -2.82 0.01 22.86
C GLY A 137 -2.86 -0.57 21.46
N GLU A 138 -3.83 -0.14 20.67
CA GLU A 138 -4.09 -0.71 19.35
C GLU A 138 -3.21 -0.06 18.28
N ILE A 139 -2.40 -0.88 17.61
CA ILE A 139 -1.58 -0.49 16.45
C ILE A 139 -2.26 -1.02 15.21
N THR A 140 -2.64 -0.12 14.30
CA THR A 140 -3.28 -0.49 13.03
C THR A 140 -2.23 -0.71 11.95
N LEU A 141 -2.24 -1.90 11.36
CA LEU A 141 -1.29 -2.36 10.35
C LEU A 141 -2.02 -2.80 9.07
N LEU A 142 -1.41 -2.56 7.92
CA LEU A 142 -1.80 -3.15 6.64
C LEU A 142 -0.75 -4.17 6.21
N ARG A 143 -1.18 -5.42 6.04
CA ARG A 143 -0.40 -6.53 5.48
C ARG A 143 -0.51 -6.53 3.96
N GLY A 144 0.63 -6.47 3.28
CA GLY A 144 0.69 -6.52 1.82
C GLY A 144 2.00 -7.15 1.33
N ARG A 145 2.26 -7.03 0.02
CA ARG A 145 3.51 -7.50 -0.59
C ARG A 145 4.22 -6.32 -1.24
N THR A 146 5.53 -6.19 -1.03
CA THR A 146 6.34 -5.21 -1.74
C THR A 146 6.96 -5.82 -2.99
N THR A 147 7.07 -5.03 -4.05
CA THR A 147 7.57 -5.48 -5.37
C THR A 147 9.03 -5.12 -5.62
N LYS A 148 9.67 -4.36 -4.72
CA LYS A 148 11.00 -3.75 -4.97
C LYS A 148 12.17 -4.34 -4.18
N THR A 149 11.93 -5.11 -3.13
CA THR A 149 12.99 -5.62 -2.25
C THR A 149 12.77 -7.09 -1.97
N ALA A 150 13.51 -7.94 -2.69
CA ALA A 150 13.58 -9.40 -2.57
C ALA A 150 12.23 -10.14 -2.66
N SER A 151 12.27 -11.37 -3.16
CA SER A 151 11.13 -12.28 -3.18
C SER A 151 10.81 -12.70 -1.76
N ASP A 152 10.08 -11.88 -1.01
CA ASP A 152 9.68 -12.25 0.34
C ASP A 152 8.22 -11.92 0.70
N SER A 153 7.72 -12.87 1.48
CA SER A 153 6.41 -13.03 2.06
C SER A 153 6.05 -11.86 2.99
N ASP A 154 4.81 -11.37 2.88
CA ASP A 154 4.10 -10.47 3.80
C ASP A 154 4.89 -9.35 4.52
N THR A 155 4.68 -8.11 4.08
CA THR A 155 5.19 -6.88 4.70
C THR A 155 4.07 -6.10 5.37
N PHE A 156 4.40 -5.33 6.42
CA PHE A 156 3.44 -4.49 7.14
C PHE A 156 3.73 -2.98 6.96
N TRP A 157 2.65 -2.20 6.86
CA TRP A 157 2.65 -0.74 6.90
C TRP A 157 1.85 -0.25 8.10
N VAL A 158 2.46 0.61 8.91
CA VAL A 158 1.74 1.27 10.02
C VAL A 158 0.81 2.31 9.43
N THR A 159 -0.45 2.35 9.87
CA THR A 159 -1.45 3.30 9.35
C THR A 159 -2.32 3.87 10.47
N SER A 160 -3.15 4.85 10.12
CA SER A 160 -4.18 5.37 11.01
C SER A 160 -5.33 4.35 11.20
N PRO A 161 -5.95 4.27 12.39
CA PRO A 161 -7.21 3.55 12.59
C PRO A 161 -8.30 3.92 11.58
N SER A 162 -8.26 5.14 11.02
CA SER A 162 -9.17 5.59 9.95
C SER A 162 -9.12 4.70 8.70
N ALA A 163 -8.02 3.98 8.47
CA ALA A 163 -7.90 3.04 7.36
C ALA A 163 -8.92 1.89 7.44
N LYS A 164 -9.43 1.57 8.64
CA LYS A 164 -10.43 0.52 8.87
C LYS A 164 -11.68 0.72 8.01
N ILE A 165 -12.21 1.94 7.96
CA ILE A 165 -13.40 2.30 7.17
C ILE A 165 -13.22 1.95 5.69
N ALA A 166 -12.03 2.27 5.13
CA ALA A 166 -11.73 1.98 3.74
C ALA A 166 -11.59 0.47 3.48
N VAL A 167 -10.91 -0.27 4.37
CA VAL A 167 -10.77 -1.73 4.23
C VAL A 167 -12.13 -2.43 4.34
N GLU A 168 -12.98 -2.02 5.27
CA GLU A 168 -14.33 -2.58 5.46
C GLU A 168 -15.21 -2.37 4.21
N ALA A 169 -15.31 -1.13 3.73
CA ALA A 169 -16.09 -0.80 2.55
C ALA A 169 -15.60 -1.55 1.31
N MET A 170 -14.29 -1.55 1.06
CA MET A 170 -13.69 -2.25 -0.08
C MET A 170 -13.85 -3.78 0.02
N THR A 171 -13.80 -4.34 1.22
CA THR A 171 -14.01 -5.79 1.45
C THR A 171 -15.45 -6.19 1.14
N ALA A 172 -16.44 -5.40 1.57
CA ALA A 172 -17.84 -5.64 1.25
C ALA A 172 -18.07 -5.64 -0.28
N ILE A 173 -17.48 -4.66 -0.98
CA ILE A 173 -17.58 -4.57 -2.44
C ILE A 173 -16.87 -5.75 -3.13
N ALA A 174 -15.68 -6.12 -2.68
CA ALA A 174 -14.95 -7.26 -3.22
C ALA A 174 -15.75 -8.57 -3.09
N THR A 175 -16.46 -8.73 -1.96
CA THR A 175 -17.35 -9.87 -1.70
C THR A 175 -18.54 -9.88 -2.67
N LEU A 176 -19.23 -8.74 -2.84
CA LEU A 176 -20.34 -8.62 -3.81
C LEU A 176 -19.89 -8.93 -5.25
N ARG A 177 -18.71 -8.44 -5.65
CA ARG A 177 -18.16 -8.71 -6.98
C ARG A 177 -17.76 -10.18 -7.17
N ALA A 178 -17.29 -10.84 -6.12
CA ALA A 178 -17.04 -12.27 -6.12
C ALA A 178 -18.35 -13.06 -6.32
N GLU A 179 -19.43 -12.72 -5.59
CA GLU A 179 -20.76 -13.30 -5.78
C GLU A 179 -21.24 -13.12 -7.24
N GLY A 180 -21.05 -11.91 -7.80
CA GLY A 180 -21.38 -11.61 -9.20
C GLY A 180 -20.53 -12.36 -10.23
N SER A 181 -19.29 -12.73 -9.90
CA SER A 181 -18.39 -13.47 -10.80
C SER A 181 -18.66 -14.98 -10.80
N ALA A 182 -19.25 -15.53 -9.73
CA ALA A 182 -19.71 -16.92 -9.65
C ALA A 182 -20.97 -17.19 -10.49
N PHE A 183 -21.27 -16.32 -11.46
CA PHE A 183 -22.44 -16.33 -12.34
C PHE A 183 -22.38 -17.43 -13.44
N GLU A 184 -21.64 -18.51 -13.21
CA GLU A 184 -21.65 -19.72 -14.03
C GLU A 184 -22.71 -20.69 -13.47
N PRO A 185 -23.84 -20.92 -14.19
CA PRO A 185 -24.98 -21.66 -13.64
C PRO A 185 -24.71 -23.12 -13.27
N SER A 186 -23.62 -23.70 -13.79
CA SER A 186 -23.25 -25.11 -13.63
C SER A 186 -22.29 -25.37 -12.46
N THR A 187 -21.87 -24.33 -11.74
CA THR A 187 -20.80 -24.46 -10.73
C THR A 187 -21.32 -23.94 -9.41
N THR A 188 -21.39 -24.81 -8.39
CA THR A 188 -21.68 -24.37 -7.02
C THR A 188 -20.63 -23.35 -6.60
N PRO A 189 -21.01 -22.12 -6.17
CA PRO A 189 -20.05 -21.13 -5.72
C PRO A 189 -19.25 -21.68 -4.55
N ARG A 190 -17.94 -21.83 -4.73
CA ARG A 190 -17.06 -22.15 -3.61
C ARG A 190 -17.00 -20.93 -2.68
N PRO A 191 -17.07 -21.10 -1.35
CA PRO A 191 -16.77 -20.02 -0.42
C PRO A 191 -15.37 -19.47 -0.72
N ILE A 192 -15.29 -18.18 -1.07
CA ILE A 192 -14.00 -17.52 -1.32
C ILE A 192 -13.53 -16.94 0.00
N GLU A 193 -12.38 -17.42 0.47
CA GLU A 193 -11.80 -16.93 1.71
C GLU A 193 -11.36 -15.47 1.57
N PRO A 194 -11.46 -14.63 2.61
CA PRO A 194 -10.98 -13.23 2.56
C PRO A 194 -9.50 -13.10 2.15
N THR A 195 -8.69 -14.13 2.40
CA THR A 195 -7.28 -14.20 1.97
C THR A 195 -7.13 -14.29 0.44
N GLU A 196 -8.14 -14.79 -0.26
CA GLU A 196 -8.17 -14.97 -1.71
C GLU A 196 -8.76 -13.74 -2.42
N LEU A 197 -9.48 -12.87 -1.70
CA LEU A 197 -10.06 -11.64 -2.23
C LEU A 197 -9.04 -10.50 -2.22
N TYR A 198 -8.96 -9.77 -3.33
CA TYR A 198 -8.29 -8.48 -3.39
C TYR A 198 -9.29 -7.36 -3.12
N LEU A 199 -8.86 -6.31 -2.41
CA LEU A 199 -9.70 -5.14 -2.16
C LEU A 199 -10.13 -4.43 -3.46
N VAL A 200 -9.26 -4.44 -4.47
CA VAL A 200 -9.58 -3.94 -5.81
C VAL A 200 -9.83 -5.13 -6.73
N SER A 201 -11.06 -5.27 -7.23
CA SER A 201 -11.47 -6.34 -8.15
C SER A 201 -12.12 -5.78 -9.42
N CYS A 202 -12.12 -6.57 -10.50
CA CYS A 202 -12.84 -6.22 -11.73
C CYS A 202 -14.35 -6.19 -11.47
N ALA A 203 -15.03 -5.24 -12.13
CA ALA A 203 -16.48 -5.21 -12.18
C ALA A 203 -16.95 -6.30 -13.16
N ASN A 204 -17.38 -7.44 -12.60
CA ASN A 204 -17.78 -8.63 -13.35
C ASN A 204 -19.29 -8.89 -13.26
N GLU A 205 -20.08 -7.88 -12.87
CA GLU A 205 -21.51 -8.05 -12.68
C GLU A 205 -22.22 -8.41 -14.01
N PRO A 206 -23.31 -9.20 -13.97
CA PRO A 206 -23.92 -9.73 -15.20
C PRO A 206 -24.57 -8.66 -16.09
N TRP A 207 -24.68 -7.41 -15.63
CA TRP A 207 -25.18 -6.24 -16.38
C TRP A 207 -24.08 -5.39 -17.04
N ILE A 208 -22.82 -5.83 -17.02
CA ILE A 208 -21.71 -5.23 -17.79
C ILE A 208 -21.53 -5.95 -19.13
N ALA A 209 -21.48 -5.17 -20.22
CA ALA A 209 -21.48 -5.67 -21.60
C ALA A 209 -20.16 -6.37 -22.01
N ALA A 210 -19.06 -6.14 -21.30
CA ALA A 210 -17.72 -6.64 -21.65
C ALA A 210 -17.45 -8.05 -21.11
N ARG A 211 -18.21 -9.05 -21.57
CA ARG A 211 -17.98 -10.48 -21.27
C ARG A 211 -16.83 -11.12 -22.06
N LYS A 212 -15.75 -10.39 -22.36
CA LYS A 212 -14.52 -11.09 -22.75
C LYS A 212 -13.85 -11.58 -21.48
N THR A 213 -14.38 -12.69 -20.93
CA THR A 213 -13.64 -13.69 -20.15
C THR A 213 -12.39 -13.18 -19.44
N MET A 214 -12.54 -12.12 -18.63
CA MET A 214 -11.46 -11.71 -17.76
C MET A 214 -11.47 -12.72 -16.64
N SER A 215 -10.59 -13.71 -16.76
CA SER A 215 -10.32 -14.65 -15.68
C SER A 215 -10.19 -13.84 -14.39
N THR A 216 -10.78 -14.32 -13.30
CA THR A 216 -10.60 -13.72 -11.96
C THR A 216 -9.12 -13.69 -11.55
N ALA A 217 -8.26 -14.45 -12.23
CA ALA A 217 -6.81 -14.38 -12.10
C ALA A 217 -6.19 -13.10 -12.70
N ILE A 218 -6.88 -12.41 -13.62
CA ILE A 218 -6.37 -11.19 -14.28
C ILE A 218 -6.78 -9.98 -13.44
N ARG A 219 -5.76 -9.27 -12.91
CA ARG A 219 -5.94 -8.05 -12.13
C ARG A 219 -6.38 -6.90 -13.05
N PRO A 220 -7.28 -5.99 -12.60
CA PRO A 220 -7.54 -4.76 -13.33
C PRO A 220 -6.26 -3.93 -13.40
N SER A 221 -6.09 -3.18 -14.49
CA SER A 221 -4.96 -2.25 -14.65
C SER A 221 -5.12 -1.04 -13.72
N ILE A 222 -3.99 -0.52 -13.24
CA ILE A 222 -3.96 0.72 -12.47
C ILE A 222 -4.23 1.86 -13.45
N ILE A 223 -5.35 2.55 -13.27
CA ILE A 223 -5.68 3.77 -14.02
C ILE A 223 -4.99 4.98 -13.40
N SER A 224 -4.79 6.05 -14.17
CA SER A 224 -4.27 7.31 -13.61
C SER A 224 -5.25 7.91 -12.60
N TYR A 225 -4.73 8.74 -11.69
CA TYR A 225 -5.56 9.42 -10.69
C TYR A 225 -6.57 10.36 -11.35
N LEU A 226 -6.13 11.11 -12.37
CA LEU A 226 -7.00 11.98 -13.16
C LEU A 226 -8.08 11.18 -13.91
N SER A 227 -7.78 10.01 -14.45
CA SER A 227 -8.82 9.15 -15.04
C SER A 227 -9.77 8.57 -14.00
N ALA A 228 -9.31 8.41 -12.74
CA ALA A 228 -10.14 7.90 -11.65
C ALA A 228 -11.13 8.96 -11.12
N PHE A 229 -10.71 10.23 -11.05
CA PHE A 229 -11.45 11.29 -10.35
C PHE A 229 -11.61 12.61 -11.11
N GLY A 230 -10.92 12.83 -12.23
CA GLY A 230 -10.79 14.14 -12.89
C GLY A 230 -12.09 14.77 -13.39
N ASN A 231 -13.15 13.98 -13.54
CA ASN A 231 -14.49 14.45 -13.93
C ASN A 231 -15.53 14.30 -12.80
N SER A 232 -15.12 13.93 -11.59
CA SER A 232 -16.03 13.68 -10.46
C SER A 232 -16.03 14.89 -9.53
N SER A 233 -16.98 15.79 -9.77
CA SER A 233 -17.21 16.97 -8.92
C SER A 233 -17.64 16.61 -7.50
N THR A 234 -18.18 15.40 -7.33
CA THR A 234 -18.65 14.87 -6.04
C THR A 234 -17.53 14.35 -5.13
N ILE A 235 -16.41 13.88 -5.69
CA ILE A 235 -15.27 13.41 -4.87
C ILE A 235 -14.31 14.56 -4.58
N PHE A 236 -14.09 15.44 -5.56
CA PHE A 236 -13.27 16.63 -5.43
C PHE A 236 -14.01 17.85 -5.96
N ASP A 237 -14.06 18.89 -5.14
CA ASP A 237 -14.44 20.22 -5.58
C ASP A 237 -13.31 20.80 -6.45
N PRO A 238 -13.52 21.04 -7.76
CA PRO A 238 -12.50 21.59 -8.63
C PRO A 238 -12.00 22.95 -8.16
N GLU A 239 -12.84 23.76 -7.51
CA GLU A 239 -12.43 25.08 -7.03
C GLU A 239 -11.45 24.97 -5.85
N GLN A 240 -11.55 23.92 -5.03
CA GLN A 240 -10.55 23.65 -3.98
C GLN A 240 -9.23 23.12 -4.54
N LEU A 241 -9.26 22.56 -5.74
CA LEU A 241 -8.05 22.11 -6.44
C LEU A 241 -7.45 23.21 -7.33
N ARG A 242 -8.11 24.36 -7.46
CA ARG A 242 -7.61 25.47 -8.26
C ARG A 242 -6.40 26.09 -7.58
N ILE A 243 -5.28 26.13 -8.31
CA ILE A 243 -3.99 26.56 -7.79
C ILE A 243 -4.05 28.06 -7.45
N THR A 244 -3.80 28.39 -6.19
CA THR A 244 -3.62 29.78 -5.74
C THR A 244 -2.15 30.21 -5.84
N PRO A 245 -1.84 31.52 -5.81
CA PRO A 245 -0.46 31.99 -5.73
C PRO A 245 0.31 31.40 -4.56
N ARG A 246 -0.38 31.17 -3.42
CA ARG A 246 0.22 30.60 -2.22
C ARG A 246 0.60 29.13 -2.41
N ASP A 247 -0.25 28.36 -3.08
CA ASP A 247 0.03 26.94 -3.36
C ASP A 247 1.26 26.79 -4.26
N LEU A 248 1.36 27.63 -5.29
CA LEU A 248 2.50 27.63 -6.19
C LEU A 248 3.80 28.04 -5.49
N GLU A 249 3.75 29.02 -4.58
CA GLU A 249 4.88 29.41 -3.73
C GLU A 249 5.34 28.21 -2.87
N LEU A 250 4.42 27.58 -2.13
CA LEU A 250 4.72 26.43 -1.27
C LEU A 250 5.25 25.24 -2.07
N ALA A 251 4.66 24.94 -3.22
CA ALA A 251 5.10 23.85 -4.08
C ALA A 251 6.52 24.07 -4.61
N ARG A 252 6.86 25.31 -4.99
CA ARG A 252 8.21 25.68 -5.45
C ARG A 252 9.25 25.65 -4.36
N LEU A 253 8.86 25.84 -3.09
CA LEU A 253 9.78 25.63 -1.96
C LEU A 253 10.26 24.17 -1.92
N VAL A 254 9.37 23.21 -2.17
CA VAL A 254 9.69 21.77 -2.15
C VAL A 254 10.31 21.31 -3.47
N ASN A 255 9.75 21.75 -4.60
CA ASN A 255 10.19 21.41 -5.95
C ASN A 255 10.48 22.69 -6.76
N PRO A 256 11.71 23.22 -6.72
CA PRO A 256 12.07 24.44 -7.45
C PRO A 256 11.90 24.36 -8.98
N MET A 257 11.91 23.14 -9.53
CA MET A 257 11.76 22.86 -10.97
C MET A 257 10.33 22.39 -11.30
N LEU A 258 9.32 22.95 -10.62
CA LEU A 258 7.92 22.59 -10.87
C LEU A 258 7.54 22.91 -12.33
N PRO A 259 6.97 21.96 -13.09
CA PRO A 259 6.62 22.18 -14.50
C PRO A 259 5.57 23.28 -14.71
N GLU A 260 5.49 23.81 -15.93
CA GLU A 260 4.60 24.93 -16.29
C GLU A 260 3.10 24.58 -16.19
N GLU A 261 2.74 23.29 -16.25
CA GLU A 261 1.36 22.82 -16.06
C GLU A 261 0.80 23.15 -14.66
N PHE A 262 1.66 23.49 -13.70
CA PHE A 262 1.27 23.99 -12.38
C PHE A 262 1.26 25.52 -12.40
N ALA A 263 0.15 26.11 -12.86
CA ALA A 263 -0.02 27.56 -12.96
C ALA A 263 -1.21 28.06 -12.11
N VAL A 264 -1.11 29.28 -11.59
CA VAL A 264 -2.21 29.91 -10.83
C VAL A 264 -3.46 29.99 -11.69
N GLY A 265 -4.58 29.55 -11.14
CA GLY A 265 -5.87 29.50 -11.83
C GLY A 265 -6.13 28.17 -12.56
N GLU A 266 -5.13 27.32 -12.78
CA GLU A 266 -5.33 25.96 -13.30
C GLU A 266 -5.79 24.99 -12.19
N ILE A 267 -6.31 23.82 -12.58
CA ILE A 267 -6.66 22.76 -11.63
C ILE A 267 -5.42 21.89 -11.37
N TRP A 268 -5.08 21.66 -10.10
CA TRP A 268 -3.92 20.86 -9.73
C TRP A 268 -4.01 19.41 -10.28
N PRO A 269 -3.09 18.97 -11.17
CA PRO A 269 -3.14 17.64 -11.74
C PRO A 269 -2.68 16.59 -10.73
N LEU A 270 -3.63 16.05 -9.96
CA LEU A 270 -3.35 15.04 -8.95
C LEU A 270 -2.85 13.72 -9.57
N ALA A 271 -1.87 13.10 -8.92
CA ALA A 271 -1.32 11.80 -9.29
C ALA A 271 -1.15 10.88 -8.08
N TRP A 272 -1.28 9.55 -8.27
CA TRP A 272 -1.14 8.56 -7.19
C TRP A 272 0.16 8.72 -6.41
N HIS A 273 1.26 8.98 -7.12
CA HIS A 273 2.56 9.14 -6.50
C HIS A 273 2.64 10.38 -5.61
N GLN A 274 1.89 11.45 -5.94
CA GLN A 274 1.89 12.68 -5.14
C GLN A 274 1.33 12.44 -3.73
N LEU A 275 0.32 11.58 -3.54
CA LEU A 275 -0.19 11.25 -2.19
C LEU A 275 0.92 10.76 -1.26
N ARG A 276 1.72 9.82 -1.78
CA ARG A 276 2.88 9.28 -1.06
C ARG A 276 3.97 10.32 -0.84
N ARG A 277 4.24 11.20 -1.81
CA ARG A 277 5.22 12.29 -1.68
C ARG A 277 4.79 13.30 -0.62
N THR A 278 3.55 13.78 -0.70
CA THR A 278 2.97 14.73 0.26
C THR A 278 2.98 14.16 1.67
N GLY A 279 2.60 12.89 1.84
CA GLY A 279 2.70 12.23 3.15
C GLY A 279 4.15 12.17 3.67
N ALA A 280 5.14 11.89 2.81
CA ALA A 280 6.55 11.86 3.21
C ALA A 280 7.06 13.26 3.59
N VAL A 281 6.73 14.29 2.80
CA VAL A 281 7.03 15.69 3.11
C VAL A 281 6.42 16.10 4.44
N ASN A 282 5.16 15.77 4.69
CA ASN A 282 4.47 16.09 5.94
C ASN A 282 5.13 15.39 7.14
N MET A 283 5.50 14.12 7.00
CA MET A 283 6.20 13.38 8.05
C MET A 283 7.60 13.94 8.31
N GLN A 284 8.33 14.40 7.30
CA GLN A 284 9.62 15.07 7.48
C GLN A 284 9.47 16.48 8.08
N ALA A 285 8.54 17.29 7.55
CA ALA A 285 8.23 18.63 8.01
C ALA A 285 7.75 18.67 9.47
N SER A 286 7.13 17.59 9.95
CA SER A 286 6.74 17.48 11.35
C SER A 286 7.93 17.56 12.32
N GLY A 287 9.13 17.17 11.90
CA GLY A 287 10.26 16.94 12.80
C GLY A 287 10.01 15.79 13.80
N LEU A 288 8.91 15.06 13.61
CA LEU A 288 8.40 14.03 14.49
C LEU A 288 8.50 12.61 13.91
N VAL A 289 9.03 12.46 12.70
CA VAL A 289 9.34 11.15 12.11
C VAL A 289 10.81 11.17 11.73
N SER A 290 11.60 10.24 12.31
CA SER A 290 13.00 10.12 11.93
C SER A 290 13.13 9.67 10.47
N ASP A 291 14.23 10.02 9.81
CA ASP A 291 14.49 9.57 8.43
C ASP A 291 14.53 8.05 8.30
N ALA A 292 14.95 7.34 9.36
CA ALA A 292 14.96 5.88 9.42
C ALA A 292 13.54 5.31 9.44
N SER A 293 12.66 5.90 10.26
CA SER A 293 11.25 5.54 10.39
C SER A 293 10.50 5.79 9.07
N LEU A 294 10.77 6.94 8.43
CA LEU A 294 10.19 7.25 7.14
C LEU A 294 10.72 6.32 6.04
N GLN A 295 12.02 6.00 6.03
CA GLN A 295 12.59 5.01 5.12
C GLN A 295 11.92 3.63 5.28
N PHE A 296 11.74 3.17 6.52
CA PHE A 296 11.07 1.91 6.82
C PHE A 296 9.61 1.90 6.34
N GLN A 297 8.86 2.96 6.61
CA GLN A 297 7.46 3.07 6.18
C GLN A 297 7.34 3.11 4.65
N LEU A 298 8.24 3.84 4.00
CA LEU A 298 8.29 3.92 2.54
C LEU A 298 8.86 2.64 1.89
N LYS A 299 9.39 1.68 2.65
CA LYS A 299 10.12 0.54 2.07
C LYS A 299 11.16 1.02 1.05
N HIS A 300 11.88 2.07 1.45
CA HIS A 300 12.97 2.62 0.66
C HIS A 300 14.25 1.88 0.94
N ILE A 301 14.93 1.55 -0.15
CA ILE A 301 16.22 0.90 -0.13
C ILE A 301 17.26 1.81 0.50
N THR A 302 17.21 3.13 0.31
CA THR A 302 18.16 4.06 0.94
C THR A 302 17.47 5.28 1.56
N ARG A 303 18.10 5.91 2.55
CA ARG A 303 17.62 7.18 3.10
C ARG A 303 17.65 8.31 2.08
N ALA A 304 18.59 8.29 1.14
CA ALA A 304 18.66 9.26 0.05
C ALA A 304 17.36 9.28 -0.77
N MET A 305 16.72 8.12 -0.98
CA MET A 305 15.40 8.05 -1.60
C MET A 305 14.33 8.76 -0.75
N SER A 306 14.35 8.63 0.57
CA SER A 306 13.44 9.36 1.48
C SER A 306 13.76 10.87 1.53
N PHE A 307 15.03 11.26 1.48
CA PHE A 307 15.46 12.66 1.41
C PHE A 307 15.08 13.32 0.09
N TYR A 308 15.09 12.58 -1.02
CA TYR A 308 14.62 13.07 -2.32
C TYR A 308 13.13 13.47 -2.27
N TYR A 309 12.33 12.81 -1.42
CA TYR A 309 10.94 13.23 -1.19
C TYR A 309 10.82 14.43 -0.25
N GLY A 310 11.78 14.61 0.66
CA GLY A 310 11.80 15.69 1.66
C GLY A 310 12.62 16.91 1.29
N GLN A 311 13.14 17.02 0.08
CA GLN A 311 14.00 18.14 -0.28
C GLN A 311 13.27 19.46 0.05
N ASN A 312 13.87 20.30 0.90
CA ASN A 312 13.33 21.58 1.41
C ASN A 312 12.14 21.53 2.40
N PHE A 313 11.85 20.37 3.02
CA PHE A 313 10.78 20.24 4.03
C PHE A 313 10.92 21.22 5.22
N SER A 314 12.15 21.64 5.55
CA SER A 314 12.47 22.52 6.67
C SER A 314 11.82 23.91 6.57
N ARG A 315 11.21 24.22 5.42
CA ARG A 315 10.47 25.46 5.15
C ARG A 315 8.95 25.33 5.32
N LEU A 316 8.42 24.15 5.66
CA LEU A 316 6.99 23.87 5.80
C LEU A 316 6.62 23.54 7.26
N ARG A 317 5.53 24.15 7.77
CA ARG A 317 4.86 23.78 9.03
C ARG A 317 3.43 23.35 8.68
N LEU A 318 3.04 22.11 9.01
CA LEU A 318 1.72 21.55 8.62
C LEU A 318 1.02 20.81 9.79
N GLU A 319 -0.27 20.52 9.59
CA GLU A 319 -1.38 20.35 10.56
C GLU A 319 -1.22 19.27 11.67
N GLU A 320 -1.75 19.58 12.87
CA GLU A 320 -1.35 19.03 14.18
C GLU A 320 -2.09 17.74 14.65
N LYS A 321 -3.21 17.37 14.03
CA LYS A 321 -4.14 16.36 14.59
C LYS A 321 -3.84 14.90 14.19
N ALA A 322 -3.58 14.60 12.91
CA ALA A 322 -3.13 13.27 12.48
C ALA A 322 -1.67 12.95 12.90
N HIS A 323 -0.95 14.01 13.24
CA HIS A 323 0.45 14.10 13.58
C HIS A 323 0.80 13.48 14.95
N THR A 324 -0.04 13.62 15.98
CA THR A 324 0.37 13.24 17.35
C THR A 324 0.34 11.73 17.60
N LEU A 325 -0.63 11.01 17.03
CA LEU A 325 -0.84 9.57 17.31
C LEU A 325 0.14 8.67 16.54
N TYR A 326 0.35 8.96 15.25
CA TYR A 326 1.29 8.22 14.39
C TYR A 326 2.74 8.35 14.88
N VAL A 327 3.13 9.56 15.24
CA VAL A 327 4.48 9.92 15.69
C VAL A 327 4.89 9.18 16.95
N ARG A 328 3.99 9.15 17.93
CA ARG A 328 4.28 8.56 19.24
C ARG A 328 4.63 7.07 19.08
N THR A 329 3.77 6.35 18.37
CA THR A 329 3.91 4.92 18.08
C THR A 329 5.21 4.62 17.31
N MET A 330 5.60 5.48 16.38
CA MET A 330 6.84 5.33 15.60
C MET A 330 8.10 5.52 16.44
N TYR A 331 8.17 6.56 17.28
CA TYR A 331 9.34 6.79 18.15
C TYR A 331 9.50 5.74 19.24
N GLU A 332 8.39 5.22 19.73
CA GLU A 332 8.38 4.15 20.71
C GLU A 332 8.87 2.82 20.10
N THR A 333 8.48 2.51 18.86
CA THR A 333 9.00 1.35 18.10
C THR A 333 10.50 1.48 17.82
N LEU A 334 10.95 2.65 17.37
CA LEU A 334 12.38 2.91 17.15
C LEU A 334 13.19 2.84 18.45
N GLY A 335 12.63 3.28 19.57
CA GLY A 335 13.22 3.14 20.90
C GLY A 335 13.45 1.67 21.30
N ARG A 336 12.49 0.78 20.98
CA ARG A 336 12.62 -0.68 21.21
C ARG A 336 13.74 -1.28 20.34
N GLU A 337 13.76 -0.95 19.05
CA GLU A 337 14.79 -1.42 18.12
C GLU A 337 16.20 -0.97 18.55
N LEU A 338 16.33 0.26 19.06
CA LEU A 338 17.59 0.76 19.61
C LEU A 338 18.02 -0.02 20.87
N GLN A 339 17.10 -0.38 21.76
CA GLN A 339 17.41 -1.20 22.94
C GLN A 339 17.94 -2.59 22.56
N LEU A 340 17.41 -3.18 21.47
CA LEU A 340 17.90 -4.47 21.00
C LEU A 340 19.37 -4.42 20.60
N LEU A 341 19.90 -3.27 20.12
CA LEU A 341 21.31 -3.14 19.73
C LEU A 341 22.31 -3.41 20.88
N VAL A 342 21.88 -3.25 22.13
CA VAL A 342 22.73 -3.51 23.31
C VAL A 342 22.85 -5.01 23.57
N THR A 343 21.84 -5.80 23.19
CA THR A 343 21.78 -7.24 23.46
C THR A 343 22.82 -8.03 22.66
N ASP A 344 23.05 -9.29 23.05
CA ASP A 344 23.98 -10.20 22.37
C ASP A 344 23.50 -10.68 21.00
N ARG A 345 22.29 -10.27 20.59
CA ARG A 345 21.78 -10.45 19.22
C ARG A 345 22.62 -9.69 18.21
N PHE A 346 23.12 -8.50 18.58
CA PHE A 346 23.91 -7.66 17.68
C PHE A 346 25.40 -7.75 18.02
N ILE A 347 26.24 -8.01 17.03
CA ILE A 347 27.68 -8.22 17.19
C ILE A 347 28.42 -7.21 16.30
N SER A 348 29.41 -6.51 16.85
CA SER A 348 30.29 -5.69 16.03
C SER A 348 31.41 -6.56 15.44
N PRO A 349 31.70 -6.50 14.13
CA PRO A 349 32.84 -7.19 13.54
C PRO A 349 34.19 -6.65 14.05
N HIS A 350 34.20 -5.50 14.71
CA HIS A 350 35.39 -4.88 15.31
C HIS A 350 35.50 -5.17 16.82
N GLY A 351 34.68 -6.11 17.33
CA GLY A 351 34.69 -6.56 18.72
C GLY A 351 33.86 -5.71 19.69
N GLU A 352 33.77 -6.19 20.93
CA GLU A 352 32.89 -5.62 21.97
C GLU A 352 33.18 -4.16 22.33
N LYS A 353 34.46 -3.74 22.26
CA LYS A 353 34.82 -2.34 22.52
C LYS A 353 34.15 -1.39 21.52
N ARG A 354 34.12 -1.76 20.23
CA ARG A 354 33.48 -0.94 19.19
C ARG A 354 31.96 -0.99 19.31
N LYS A 355 31.38 -2.15 19.64
CA LYS A 355 29.95 -2.26 19.94
C LYS A 355 29.57 -1.30 21.08
N ALA A 356 30.33 -1.31 22.18
CA ALA A 356 30.12 -0.43 23.33
C ALA A 356 30.20 1.06 22.96
N GLU A 357 31.06 1.46 22.03
CA GLU A 357 31.11 2.84 21.51
C GLU A 357 29.84 3.21 20.72
N ILE A 358 29.39 2.33 19.82
CA ILE A 358 28.19 2.54 19.00
C ILE A 358 26.95 2.67 19.89
N VAL A 359 26.83 1.81 20.91
CA VAL A 359 25.69 1.78 21.82
C VAL A 359 25.90 2.61 23.08
N ARG A 360 26.97 3.41 23.18
CA ARG A 360 27.32 4.19 24.37
C ARG A 360 26.20 5.12 24.83
N LEU A 361 25.46 5.69 23.87
CA LEU A 361 24.33 6.57 24.12
C LEU A 361 23.03 5.81 24.45
N ILE A 362 23.05 4.48 24.35
CA ILE A 362 21.89 3.56 24.44
C ILE A 362 21.95 2.69 25.72
N LEU A 363 22.94 2.92 26.60
CA LEU A 363 23.11 2.21 27.87
C LEU A 363 21.85 2.25 28.76
N PRO A 364 21.60 1.20 29.59
CA PRO A 364 20.28 0.83 30.08
C PRO A 364 19.68 1.94 30.92
N SER A 365 18.82 2.71 30.29
CA SER A 365 18.10 3.83 30.90
C SER A 365 16.70 3.90 30.30
N ASP A 366 15.76 4.44 31.09
CA ASP A 366 14.31 4.35 30.89
C ASP A 366 13.84 4.54 29.44
N MET A 367 12.80 3.80 29.04
CA MET A 367 12.16 3.88 27.72
C MET A 367 11.89 5.33 27.27
N GLU A 368 11.52 6.22 28.19
CA GLU A 368 11.31 7.63 27.89
C GLU A 368 12.56 8.33 27.35
N LYS A 369 13.75 8.02 27.89
CA LYS A 369 15.03 8.56 27.41
C LYS A 369 15.38 8.01 26.03
N MET A 370 15.04 6.76 25.73
CA MET A 370 15.24 6.17 24.40
C MET A 370 14.30 6.78 23.36
N THR A 371 13.04 7.01 23.73
CA THR A 371 12.10 7.76 22.91
C THR A 371 12.59 9.19 22.71
N GLN A 372 13.20 9.84 23.71
CA GLN A 372 13.82 11.17 23.57
C GLN A 372 15.06 11.16 22.68
N LEU A 373 15.92 10.14 22.75
CA LEU A 373 17.10 10.00 21.89
C LEU A 373 16.70 9.74 20.43
N ALA A 374 15.65 8.92 20.22
CA ALA A 374 15.03 8.69 18.93
C ALA A 374 14.38 9.99 18.38
N LYS A 375 13.66 10.75 19.22
CA LYS A 375 13.12 12.08 18.91
C LYS A 375 14.20 13.07 18.50
N LYS A 376 15.36 13.04 19.16
CA LYS A 376 16.50 13.92 18.88
C LYS A 376 17.40 13.43 17.74
N GLY A 377 17.15 12.24 17.18
CA GLY A 377 18.02 11.63 16.14
C GLY A 377 19.44 11.31 16.62
N ALA A 378 19.66 11.26 17.94
CA ALA A 378 20.99 11.09 18.53
C ALA A 378 21.52 9.66 18.39
N ALA A 379 20.64 8.68 18.22
CA ALA A 379 20.98 7.29 17.96
C ALA A 379 20.40 6.86 16.61
N VAL A 380 21.21 6.21 15.78
CA VAL A 380 20.85 5.85 14.42
C VAL A 380 20.66 4.35 14.31
N TYR A 381 19.47 3.95 13.86
CA TYR A 381 19.12 2.57 13.56
C TYR A 381 18.74 2.48 12.08
N ARG A 382 19.56 1.84 11.24
CA ARG A 382 19.25 1.59 9.83
C ARG A 382 19.35 0.09 9.56
N PRO A 383 18.25 -0.65 9.38
CA PRO A 383 18.33 -2.06 9.04
C PRO A 383 18.98 -2.24 7.66
N ILE A 384 19.89 -3.22 7.57
CA ILE A 384 20.59 -3.66 6.37
C ILE A 384 20.56 -5.20 6.32
N ILE A 385 20.96 -5.82 5.21
CA ILE A 385 20.88 -7.29 5.06
C ILE A 385 21.65 -8.04 6.15
N LEU A 386 22.84 -7.57 6.51
CA LEU A 386 23.69 -8.19 7.54
C LEU A 386 23.26 -7.84 8.98
N GLY A 387 22.33 -6.90 9.19
CA GLY A 387 21.96 -6.42 10.51
C GLY A 387 21.58 -4.93 10.53
N VAL A 388 22.36 -4.09 11.20
CA VAL A 388 22.07 -2.65 11.36
C VAL A 388 23.30 -1.80 11.09
N CYS A 389 23.08 -0.65 10.44
CA CYS A 389 24.06 0.42 10.28
C CYS A 389 23.76 1.57 11.26
N SER A 390 24.76 1.96 12.04
CA SER A 390 24.70 3.06 13.02
C SER A 390 25.28 4.38 12.50
N SER A 391 25.65 4.46 11.22
CA SER A 391 26.26 5.66 10.65
C SER A 391 25.27 6.80 10.53
N ARG A 392 25.65 7.98 11.03
CA ARG A 392 24.89 9.23 10.90
C ARG A 392 24.99 9.81 9.49
N GLU A 393 26.06 9.48 8.78
CA GLU A 393 26.31 10.01 7.45
C GLU A 393 25.62 9.17 6.37
N PRO A 394 25.30 9.76 5.21
CA PRO A 394 24.91 9.01 4.02
C PRO A 394 26.03 8.03 3.63
N CYS A 395 25.67 6.77 3.40
CA CYS A 395 26.64 5.75 3.03
C CYS A 395 26.98 5.88 1.53
N PRO A 396 28.25 6.07 1.14
CA PRO A 396 28.63 6.16 -0.27
C PRO A 396 28.48 4.82 -1.02
N TYR A 397 28.37 3.70 -0.29
CA TYR A 397 28.24 2.35 -0.84
C TYR A 397 26.78 1.85 -0.89
N GLY A 398 25.79 2.68 -0.55
CA GLY A 398 24.36 2.34 -0.60
C GLY A 398 23.87 1.39 0.51
N GLY A 399 24.72 0.48 1.01
CA GLY A 399 24.57 -0.30 2.25
C GLY A 399 23.42 -1.32 2.33
N ILE A 400 22.42 -1.23 1.45
CA ILE A 400 21.24 -2.11 1.41
C ILE A 400 21.20 -2.94 0.12
N ASP A 401 21.66 -2.40 -1.02
CA ASP A 401 21.74 -3.11 -2.30
C ASP A 401 22.97 -4.01 -2.45
N SER A 402 24.03 -3.71 -1.70
CA SER A 402 25.28 -4.46 -1.70
C SER A 402 25.81 -4.58 -0.29
N ILE A 403 26.09 -5.81 0.11
CA ILE A 403 26.72 -6.10 1.41
C ILE A 403 28.24 -6.04 1.36
N ALA A 404 28.86 -5.88 0.18
CA ALA A 404 30.30 -6.02 -0.03
C ALA A 404 31.12 -5.19 0.99
N HIS A 405 30.80 -3.92 1.15
CA HIS A 405 31.48 -3.05 2.11
C HIS A 405 31.15 -3.38 3.57
N CYS A 406 29.88 -3.69 3.87
CA CYS A 406 29.43 -3.96 5.24
C CYS A 406 30.11 -5.19 5.85
N GLY A 407 30.35 -6.24 5.05
CA GLY A 407 31.12 -7.42 5.45
C GLY A 407 32.61 -7.36 5.16
N GLY A 408 33.13 -6.27 4.58
CA GLY A 408 34.55 -6.13 4.28
C GLY A 408 35.04 -7.04 3.14
N GLY A 409 34.21 -7.28 2.13
CA GLY A 409 34.52 -8.08 0.95
C GLY A 409 35.05 -7.29 -0.25
N ASP A 410 35.12 -5.96 -0.16
CA ASP A 410 35.54 -5.08 -1.28
C ASP A 410 36.97 -5.36 -1.77
N ILE A 411 37.88 -5.67 -0.84
CA ILE A 411 39.29 -5.92 -1.13
C ILE A 411 39.57 -7.41 -0.95
N ALA A 412 40.01 -8.09 -2.00
CA ALA A 412 40.38 -9.50 -1.91
C ALA A 412 41.60 -9.67 -0.99
N GLY A 413 41.48 -10.55 0.02
CA GLY A 413 42.56 -10.86 0.97
C GLY A 413 42.64 -9.93 2.19
N GLU A 414 41.86 -8.84 2.24
CA GLU A 414 41.80 -7.95 3.40
C GLU A 414 40.37 -7.83 3.94
N VAL A 415 40.11 -8.43 5.11
CA VAL A 415 38.80 -8.32 5.78
C VAL A 415 38.72 -6.99 6.51
N ARG A 416 38.09 -5.99 5.88
CA ARG A 416 37.83 -4.66 6.50
C ARG A 416 36.34 -4.31 6.52
N PRO A 417 35.57 -4.87 7.47
CA PRO A 417 34.15 -4.54 7.62
C PRO A 417 33.93 -3.07 7.97
N CYS A 418 32.78 -2.54 7.58
CA CYS A 418 32.39 -1.17 7.92
C CYS A 418 32.44 -0.93 9.45
N PRO A 419 32.99 0.19 9.94
CA PRO A 419 33.12 0.47 11.38
C PRO A 419 31.79 0.77 12.08
N ASP A 420 30.73 1.04 11.32
CA ASP A 420 29.40 1.41 11.81
C ASP A 420 28.37 0.29 11.65
N VAL A 421 28.80 -0.94 11.33
CA VAL A 421 27.90 -2.08 11.18
C VAL A 421 27.82 -2.88 12.48
N LEU A 422 26.61 -3.32 12.81
CA LEU A 422 26.32 -4.34 13.80
C LEU A 422 25.62 -5.49 13.10
N TYR A 423 26.21 -6.68 13.16
CA TYR A 423 25.67 -7.91 12.59
C TYR A 423 24.57 -8.46 13.49
N ASP A 424 23.45 -8.87 12.89
CA ASP A 424 22.28 -9.38 13.59
C ASP A 424 22.21 -10.90 13.47
N ARG A 425 22.41 -11.64 14.57
CA ARG A 425 22.39 -13.11 14.57
C ARG A 425 21.14 -13.71 13.92
N ASP A 426 19.99 -13.06 14.07
CA ASP A 426 18.71 -13.56 13.55
C ASP A 426 18.65 -13.48 12.01
N ARG A 427 19.59 -12.78 11.36
CA ARG A 427 19.71 -12.69 9.90
C ARG A 427 20.47 -13.85 9.27
N LEU A 428 20.94 -14.83 10.04
CA LEU A 428 21.74 -15.94 9.51
C LEU A 428 21.02 -16.74 8.42
N GLY A 429 19.71 -17.00 8.58
CA GLY A 429 18.90 -17.64 7.53
C GLY A 429 18.82 -16.81 6.25
N LEU A 430 18.57 -15.50 6.37
CA LEU A 430 18.52 -14.57 5.23
C LEU A 430 19.86 -14.48 4.49
N VAL A 431 20.97 -14.45 5.23
CA VAL A 431 22.31 -14.41 4.63
C VAL A 431 22.62 -15.72 3.90
N HIS A 432 22.13 -16.86 4.40
CA HIS A 432 22.28 -18.14 3.70
C HIS A 432 21.51 -18.17 2.37
N GLU A 433 20.28 -17.64 2.33
CA GLU A 433 19.53 -17.50 1.08
C GLU A 433 20.22 -16.56 0.09
N LEU A 434 20.82 -15.47 0.59
CA LEU A 434 21.62 -14.57 -0.23
C LEU A 434 22.85 -15.27 -0.81
N GLU A 435 23.57 -16.08 -0.02
CA GLU A 435 24.70 -16.88 -0.52
C GLU A 435 24.28 -17.79 -1.69
N GLN A 436 23.16 -18.51 -1.55
CA GLN A 436 22.62 -19.36 -2.62
C GLN A 436 22.27 -18.54 -3.88
N ALA A 437 21.66 -17.37 -3.71
CA ALA A 437 21.36 -16.47 -4.83
C ALA A 437 22.63 -15.92 -5.51
N LEU A 438 23.66 -15.60 -4.73
CA LEU A 438 24.96 -15.15 -5.23
C LEU A 438 25.66 -16.27 -6.02
N ASP A 439 25.63 -17.52 -5.54
CA ASP A 439 26.20 -18.67 -6.23
C ASP A 439 25.54 -18.94 -7.58
N ASN A 440 24.22 -18.88 -7.63
CA ASN A 440 23.46 -18.99 -8.88
C ASN A 440 23.82 -17.89 -9.87
N ARG A 441 24.07 -16.67 -9.41
CA ARG A 441 24.46 -15.55 -10.27
C ARG A 441 25.92 -15.62 -10.70
N LEU A 442 26.81 -16.11 -9.84
CA LEU A 442 28.22 -16.31 -10.13
C LEU A 442 28.45 -17.39 -11.19
N SER A 443 27.63 -18.44 -11.21
CA SER A 443 27.74 -19.51 -12.21
C SER A 443 27.44 -19.06 -13.65
N ILE A 444 26.64 -17.98 -13.80
CA ILE A 444 26.23 -17.41 -15.09
C ILE A 444 27.07 -16.17 -15.44
N ALA A 445 27.81 -15.59 -14.48
CA ALA A 445 28.55 -14.35 -14.69
C ALA A 445 29.83 -14.55 -15.50
N THR A 446 30.00 -13.73 -16.55
CA THR A 446 31.18 -13.74 -17.42
C THR A 446 32.47 -13.48 -16.61
N ALA A 447 33.50 -14.30 -16.86
CA ALA A 447 34.81 -14.18 -16.23
C ALA A 447 35.43 -12.80 -16.47
N GLY A 448 36.03 -12.21 -15.43
CA GLY A 448 36.66 -10.87 -15.49
C GLY A 448 35.68 -9.69 -15.58
N SER A 449 34.36 -9.91 -15.55
CA SER A 449 33.39 -8.82 -15.60
C SER A 449 33.29 -8.05 -14.27
N PRO A 450 32.98 -6.73 -14.30
CA PRO A 450 32.71 -5.95 -13.09
C PRO A 450 31.57 -6.54 -12.24
N LEU A 451 30.59 -7.16 -12.89
CA LEU A 451 29.49 -7.87 -12.23
C LEU A 451 30.01 -9.06 -11.42
N LYS A 452 30.88 -9.90 -12.01
CA LYS A 452 31.46 -11.04 -11.29
C LYS A 452 32.29 -10.59 -10.09
N ALA A 453 33.12 -9.56 -10.24
CA ALA A 453 33.90 -9.00 -9.14
C ALA A 453 33.00 -8.47 -8.00
N SER A 454 31.89 -7.80 -8.32
CA SER A 454 30.90 -7.35 -7.34
C SER A 454 30.20 -8.50 -6.60
N LEU A 455 29.82 -9.56 -7.33
CA LEU A 455 29.20 -10.75 -6.74
C LEU A 455 30.19 -11.51 -5.83
N GLU A 456 31.45 -11.64 -6.24
CA GLU A 456 32.50 -12.24 -5.42
C GLU A 456 32.78 -11.42 -4.15
N ALA A 457 32.73 -10.08 -4.24
CA ALA A 457 32.87 -9.20 -3.07
C ALA A 457 31.71 -9.35 -2.09
N GLN A 458 30.48 -9.47 -2.59
CA GLN A 458 29.31 -9.74 -1.73
C GLN A 458 29.36 -11.13 -1.10
N LYS A 459 29.85 -12.14 -1.83
CA LYS A 459 30.03 -13.49 -1.29
C LYS A 459 31.04 -13.53 -0.15
N ARG A 460 32.22 -12.92 -0.33
CA ARG A 460 33.21 -12.76 0.75
C ARG A 460 32.63 -12.06 1.98
N SER A 461 31.80 -11.04 1.75
CA SER A 461 31.12 -10.31 2.82
C SER A 461 30.15 -11.20 3.63
N ALA A 462 29.37 -12.05 2.95
CA ALA A 462 28.50 -13.02 3.61
C ALA A 462 29.28 -14.07 4.43
N GLU A 463 30.41 -14.55 3.88
CA GLU A 463 31.32 -15.48 4.57
C GLU A 463 31.91 -14.85 5.83
N ASN A 464 32.39 -13.60 5.73
CA ASN A 464 32.92 -12.83 6.86
C ASN A 464 31.86 -12.62 7.95
N TYR A 465 30.63 -12.28 7.57
CA TYR A 465 29.50 -12.18 8.50
C TYR A 465 29.29 -13.50 9.25
N ARG A 466 29.21 -14.63 8.56
CA ARG A 466 29.01 -15.95 9.19
C ARG A 466 30.16 -16.31 10.12
N HIS A 467 31.39 -15.99 9.75
CA HIS A 467 32.56 -16.22 10.59
C HIS A 467 32.44 -15.49 11.93
N VAL A 468 32.06 -14.21 11.91
CA VAL A 468 31.88 -13.38 13.11
C VAL A 468 30.72 -13.90 13.98
N ILE A 469 29.57 -14.26 13.38
CA ILE A 469 28.43 -14.80 14.12
C ILE A 469 28.77 -16.14 14.79
N ASN A 470 29.47 -17.04 14.08
CA ASN A 470 29.83 -18.35 14.59
C ASN A 470 30.88 -18.28 15.71
N GLN A 471 31.85 -17.36 15.62
CA GLN A 471 32.85 -17.13 16.68
C GLN A 471 32.26 -16.55 17.96
N ALA A 472 31.16 -15.80 17.85
CA ALA A 472 30.46 -15.20 18.99
C ALA A 472 29.43 -16.13 19.64
N THR A 473 29.31 -17.38 19.18
CA THR A 473 28.40 -18.37 19.77
C THR A 473 29.15 -19.11 20.90
N PRO A 474 28.68 -19.04 22.16
CA PRO A 474 29.23 -19.89 23.21
C PRO A 474 28.95 -21.36 22.86
N ILE A 475 29.92 -22.25 23.11
CA ILE A 475 29.70 -23.70 23.14
C ILE A 475 28.66 -24.03 24.20
#